data_AF-A0ABD3I515-F1
#
_entry.id   AF-A0ABD3I515-F1
#
_cell.length_a   1.000
_cell.length_b   1.000
_cell.length_c   1.000
_cell.angle_alpha   90.00
_cell.angle_beta   90.00
_cell.angle_gamma   90.00
#
_symmetry.space_group_name_H-M   'P 1'
#
loop_
_entity.id
_entity.type
_entity.pdbx_description
1 polymer ?
#
loop_
_entity_poly.entity_id
_entity_poly.type
_entity_poly.pdbx_seq_one_letter_code
_entity_poly.pdbx_strand_id
1 'polypeptide(L)'
;MATLRLQLLVLCILAMTVVQASAFKFPPFDKPDFNDPFWKAIRDWTHHKPGGHKKGQCAPLGYWNVCGLYIAESDFFKGPHKKWQPVADYYSLCCQLVRKESVGCICRAVTTKYPHVKIDVNRSMYLPQWCKKPVPKGTKCHGKNVYGYVPKKHRGHGGGHH
;
A
#
# COMPACT_ATOMS: atom_id res chain seq x y z
N MET A 1 -49.46 2.61 -32.69
CA MET A 1 -48.45 1.57 -33.02
C MET A 1 -47.00 1.94 -32.63
N ALA A 2 -46.62 3.22 -32.52
CA ALA A 2 -45.25 3.62 -32.17
C ALA A 2 -44.87 3.36 -30.69
N THR A 3 -45.83 3.42 -29.76
CA THR A 3 -45.61 3.23 -28.32
C THR A 3 -45.23 1.81 -27.92
N LEU A 4 -45.78 0.79 -28.62
CA LEU A 4 -45.49 -0.61 -28.35
C LEU A 4 -44.03 -0.98 -28.69
N ARG A 5 -43.48 -0.37 -29.76
CA ARG A 5 -42.09 -0.59 -30.19
C ARG A 5 -41.08 0.03 -29.23
N LEU A 6 -41.42 1.19 -28.65
CA LEU A 6 -40.57 1.86 -27.67
C LEU A 6 -40.53 1.09 -26.34
N GLN A 7 -41.67 0.55 -25.89
CA GLN A 7 -41.73 -0.28 -24.68
C GLN A 7 -40.93 -1.59 -24.81
N LEU A 8 -40.97 -2.23 -25.99
CA LEU A 8 -40.15 -3.42 -26.25
C LEU A 8 -38.65 -3.13 -26.21
N LEU A 9 -38.22 -2.00 -26.78
CA LEU A 9 -36.80 -1.61 -26.78
C LEU A 9 -36.30 -1.32 -25.36
N VAL A 10 -37.10 -0.64 -24.53
CA VAL A 10 -36.73 -0.36 -23.13
C VAL A 10 -36.63 -1.66 -22.31
N LEU A 11 -37.55 -2.61 -22.52
CA LEU A 11 -37.48 -3.93 -21.89
C LEU A 11 -36.24 -4.73 -22.33
N CYS A 12 -35.88 -4.70 -23.61
CA CYS A 12 -34.66 -5.36 -24.10
C CYS A 12 -33.38 -4.75 -23.52
N ILE A 13 -33.30 -3.42 -23.40
CA ILE A 13 -32.13 -2.75 -22.82
C ILE A 13 -32.01 -3.08 -21.32
N LEU A 14 -33.12 -3.05 -20.57
CA LEU A 14 -33.12 -3.44 -19.16
C LEU A 14 -32.70 -4.90 -18.98
N ALA A 15 -33.19 -5.83 -19.80
CA ALA A 15 -32.78 -7.23 -19.76
C ALA A 15 -31.28 -7.42 -20.03
N MET A 16 -30.70 -6.66 -20.96
CA MET A 16 -29.25 -6.72 -21.24
C MET A 16 -28.40 -6.18 -20.08
N THR A 17 -28.88 -5.20 -19.32
CA THR A 17 -28.12 -4.67 -18.15
C THR A 17 -28.03 -5.66 -16.98
N VAL A 18 -29.04 -6.53 -16.78
CA VAL A 18 -29.03 -7.52 -15.69
C VAL A 18 -28.03 -8.66 -16.00
N VAL A 19 -27.86 -9.03 -17.27
CA VAL A 19 -26.97 -10.13 -17.68
C VAL A 19 -25.48 -9.77 -17.51
N GLN A 20 -25.09 -8.50 -17.68
CA GLN A 20 -23.70 -8.08 -17.53
C GLN A 20 -23.25 -7.97 -16.06
N ALA A 21 -24.17 -7.76 -15.11
CA ALA A 21 -23.82 -7.69 -13.69
C ALA A 21 -23.37 -9.05 -13.10
N SER A 22 -23.82 -10.16 -13.69
CA SER A 22 -23.44 -11.53 -13.27
C SER A 22 -22.12 -12.05 -13.87
N ALA A 23 -21.57 -11.37 -14.88
CA ALA A 23 -20.36 -11.81 -15.58
C ALA A 23 -19.06 -11.19 -15.01
N PHE A 24 -19.15 -10.12 -14.22
CA PHE A 24 -18.01 -9.59 -13.46
C PHE A 24 -17.79 -10.41 -12.19
N LYS A 25 -17.35 -11.65 -12.40
CA LYS A 25 -16.72 -12.46 -11.36
C LYS A 25 -15.35 -11.82 -11.11
N PHE A 26 -15.30 -10.81 -10.24
CA PHE A 26 -14.02 -10.41 -9.66
C PHE A 26 -13.35 -11.69 -9.17
N PRO A 27 -12.08 -11.96 -9.55
CA PRO A 27 -11.38 -13.10 -8.98
C PRO A 27 -11.53 -12.99 -7.46
N PRO A 28 -11.92 -14.08 -6.78
CA PRO A 28 -11.98 -14.04 -5.32
C PRO A 28 -10.63 -13.51 -4.86
N PHE A 29 -10.65 -12.46 -4.04
CA PHE A 29 -9.51 -12.15 -3.19
C PHE A 29 -9.38 -13.37 -2.29
N ASP A 30 -8.67 -14.40 -2.77
CA ASP A 30 -8.38 -15.59 -1.99
C ASP A 30 -7.76 -15.10 -0.70
N LYS A 31 -8.43 -15.42 0.41
CA LYS A 31 -7.92 -15.03 1.72
C LYS A 31 -6.52 -15.63 1.82
N PRO A 32 -5.49 -14.81 2.12
CA PRO A 32 -4.13 -15.32 2.18
C PRO A 32 -4.08 -16.51 3.14
N ASP A 33 -3.60 -17.66 2.66
CA ASP A 33 -3.37 -18.81 3.53
C ASP A 33 -2.21 -18.48 4.46
N PHE A 34 -2.54 -18.08 5.69
CA PHE A 34 -1.54 -17.69 6.68
C PHE A 34 -0.62 -18.85 7.09
N ASN A 35 -0.93 -20.09 6.72
CA ASN A 35 -0.07 -21.26 6.94
C ASN A 35 0.93 -21.50 5.80
N ASP A 36 0.83 -20.76 4.69
CA ASP A 36 1.82 -20.81 3.62
C ASP A 36 3.23 -20.46 4.17
N PRO A 37 4.29 -21.17 3.74
CA PRO A 37 5.66 -20.92 4.18
C PRO A 37 6.10 -19.46 4.06
N PHE A 38 5.63 -18.74 3.03
CA PHE A 38 5.86 -17.31 2.84
C PHE A 38 5.23 -16.50 3.98
N TRP A 39 3.94 -16.72 4.27
CA TRP A 39 3.23 -15.99 5.31
C TRP A 39 3.74 -16.32 6.70
N LYS A 40 4.06 -17.59 6.95
CA LYS A 40 4.71 -18.03 8.18
C LYS A 40 6.05 -17.33 8.37
N ALA A 41 6.89 -17.29 7.36
CA ALA A 41 8.21 -16.70 7.48
C ALA A 41 8.18 -15.15 7.54
N ILE A 42 7.19 -14.49 6.93
CA ILE A 42 6.89 -13.06 7.19
C ILE A 42 6.48 -12.87 8.66
N ARG A 43 5.60 -13.73 9.17
CA ARG A 43 5.15 -13.68 10.55
C ARG A 43 6.33 -13.86 11.51
N ASP A 44 7.18 -14.83 11.25
CA ASP A 44 8.37 -15.11 12.05
C ASP A 44 9.33 -13.90 12.00
N TRP A 45 9.57 -13.31 10.83
CA TRP A 45 10.35 -12.07 10.67
C TRP A 45 9.72 -10.89 11.45
N THR A 46 8.39 -10.78 11.42
CA THR A 46 7.63 -9.74 12.14
C THR A 46 7.44 -10.03 13.64
N HIS A 47 7.75 -11.24 14.13
CA HIS A 47 7.77 -11.57 15.57
C HIS A 47 9.16 -11.63 16.21
N HIS A 48 10.24 -11.71 15.43
CA HIS A 48 11.60 -11.62 16.00
C HIS A 48 11.88 -10.26 16.67
N LYS A 49 12.56 -10.26 17.83
CA LYS A 49 12.96 -9.03 18.54
C LYS A 49 13.76 -8.10 17.60
N PRO A 50 13.57 -6.76 17.68
CA PRO A 50 14.44 -5.81 17.00
C PRO A 50 15.86 -5.98 17.54
N GLY A 51 16.70 -6.70 16.79
CA GLY A 51 18.08 -7.06 17.20
C GLY A 51 18.50 -8.50 16.90
N GLY A 52 17.59 -9.38 16.47
CA GLY A 52 17.92 -10.79 16.15
C GLY A 52 18.54 -11.04 14.77
N HIS A 53 18.56 -10.04 13.88
CA HIS A 53 19.12 -10.18 12.54
C HIS A 53 20.53 -9.59 12.49
N LYS A 54 21.46 -10.27 11.82
CA LYS A 54 22.83 -9.77 11.62
C LYS A 54 22.74 -8.38 10.98
N LYS A 55 23.41 -7.40 11.60
CA LYS A 55 23.46 -6.00 11.18
C LYS A 55 23.75 -5.93 9.67
N GLY A 56 22.78 -5.50 8.86
CA GLY A 56 22.92 -5.39 7.40
C GLY A 56 22.10 -6.37 6.55
N GLN A 57 21.46 -7.38 7.15
CA GLN A 57 20.50 -8.23 6.44
C GLN A 57 19.12 -7.56 6.36
N CYS A 58 18.60 -7.42 5.15
CA CYS A 58 17.22 -6.97 4.90
C CYS A 58 16.28 -8.16 4.87
N ALA A 59 14.99 -7.90 5.11
CA ALA A 59 13.95 -8.84 4.76
C ALA A 59 14.07 -9.29 3.29
N PRO A 60 13.80 -10.58 3.00
CA PRO A 60 13.72 -11.07 1.63
C PRO A 60 12.81 -10.17 0.79
N LEU A 61 13.23 -9.84 -0.43
CA LEU A 61 12.51 -8.87 -1.27
C LEU A 61 11.06 -9.26 -1.49
N GLY A 62 10.75 -10.56 -1.61
CA GLY A 62 9.39 -11.07 -1.77
C GLY A 62 8.44 -10.67 -0.63
N TYR A 63 8.93 -10.41 0.58
CA TYR A 63 8.07 -10.09 1.73
C TYR A 63 7.47 -8.70 1.62
N TRP A 64 8.08 -7.82 0.82
CA TRP A 64 7.59 -6.47 0.58
C TRP A 64 6.33 -6.41 -0.28
N ASN A 65 5.90 -7.55 -0.86
CA ASN A 65 4.60 -7.66 -1.52
C ASN A 65 3.45 -7.29 -0.58
N VAL A 66 3.59 -7.46 0.74
CA VAL A 66 2.59 -7.03 1.73
C VAL A 66 2.37 -5.51 1.75
N CYS A 67 3.34 -4.74 1.27
CA CYS A 67 3.22 -3.31 1.07
C CYS A 67 2.66 -2.92 -0.29
N GLY A 68 2.59 -3.87 -1.25
CA GLY A 68 2.25 -3.63 -2.65
C GLY A 68 0.95 -2.86 -2.82
N LEU A 69 -0.11 -3.21 -2.09
CA LEU A 69 -1.41 -2.53 -2.15
C LEU A 69 -1.34 -1.02 -1.82
N TYR A 70 -0.39 -0.59 -0.98
CA TYR A 70 -0.24 0.80 -0.58
C TYR A 70 0.67 1.61 -1.49
N ILE A 71 1.56 0.94 -2.24
CA ILE A 71 2.61 1.58 -3.03
C ILE A 71 2.53 1.22 -4.53
N ALA A 72 1.55 0.42 -4.94
CA ALA A 72 1.33 0.08 -6.33
C ALA A 72 0.98 1.34 -7.13
N GLU A 73 1.56 1.42 -8.32
CA GLU A 73 1.10 2.32 -9.36
C GLU A 73 -0.27 1.80 -9.84
N SER A 74 -1.28 2.66 -9.82
CA SER A 74 -2.61 2.32 -10.30
C SER A 74 -3.24 3.55 -10.95
N ASP A 75 -3.78 3.36 -12.15
CA ASP A 75 -4.50 4.39 -12.88
C ASP A 75 -5.81 4.76 -12.17
N PHE A 76 -6.39 3.82 -11.41
CA PHE A 76 -7.56 4.06 -10.56
C PHE A 76 -7.32 5.18 -9.54
N PHE A 77 -6.06 5.37 -9.19
CA PHE A 77 -5.64 6.36 -8.24
C PHE A 77 -4.89 7.54 -8.87
N LYS A 78 -4.84 7.63 -10.20
CA LYS A 78 -4.36 8.81 -10.91
C LYS A 78 -5.52 9.82 -11.07
N GLY A 79 -5.20 11.10 -11.11
CA GLY A 79 -6.20 12.18 -11.27
C GLY A 79 -7.02 12.50 -10.00
N PRO A 80 -8.26 13.00 -10.12
CA PRO A 80 -9.06 13.53 -9.00
C PRO A 80 -9.43 12.48 -7.95
N HIS A 81 -9.23 11.19 -8.25
CA HIS A 81 -9.49 10.06 -7.36
C HIS A 81 -8.32 9.70 -6.43
N LYS A 82 -7.18 10.43 -6.48
CA LYS A 82 -6.04 10.27 -5.55
C LYS A 82 -6.46 10.21 -4.07
N LYS A 83 -7.53 10.92 -3.70
CA LYS A 83 -8.07 10.95 -2.33
C LYS A 83 -8.50 9.59 -1.78
N TRP A 84 -8.77 8.62 -2.66
CA TRP A 84 -9.21 7.27 -2.29
C TRP A 84 -8.07 6.26 -2.16
N GLN A 85 -6.82 6.70 -2.30
CA GLN A 85 -5.68 5.81 -2.18
C GLN A 85 -5.52 5.28 -0.76
N PRO A 86 -5.39 3.96 -0.56
CA PRO A 86 -5.19 3.39 0.76
C PRO A 86 -3.85 3.84 1.34
N VAL A 87 -3.88 4.27 2.59
CA VAL A 87 -2.69 4.57 3.39
C VAL A 87 -2.41 3.36 4.28
N ALA A 88 -1.15 3.00 4.44
CA ALA A 88 -0.76 1.89 5.30
C ALA A 88 -1.13 2.19 6.76
N ASP A 89 -2.01 1.38 7.33
CA ASP A 89 -2.35 1.44 8.74
C ASP A 89 -1.13 1.05 9.60
N TYR A 90 -0.96 1.68 10.75
CA TYR A 90 0.14 1.43 11.67
C TYR A 90 0.29 -0.05 12.09
N TYR A 91 -0.83 -0.76 12.23
CA TYR A 91 -0.89 -2.16 12.64
C TYR A 91 -0.79 -3.14 11.46
N SER A 92 -0.83 -2.64 10.21
CA SER A 92 -0.66 -3.48 9.03
C SER A 92 0.67 -4.22 9.03
N LEU A 93 0.71 -5.42 8.42
CA LEU A 93 1.95 -6.19 8.25
C LEU A 93 3.03 -5.38 7.52
N CYS A 94 2.63 -4.54 6.55
CA CYS A 94 3.53 -3.61 5.90
C CYS A 94 4.20 -2.66 6.90
N CYS A 95 3.45 -2.03 7.80
CA CYS A 95 4.03 -1.11 8.77
C CYS A 95 4.83 -1.81 9.88
N GLN A 96 4.50 -3.06 10.21
CA GLN A 96 5.34 -3.86 11.09
C GLN A 96 6.72 -4.13 10.45
N LEU A 97 6.74 -4.48 9.16
CA LEU A 97 7.97 -4.69 8.40
C LEU A 97 8.80 -3.40 8.28
N VAL A 98 8.17 -2.30 7.82
CA VAL A 98 8.83 -0.99 7.67
C VAL A 98 9.48 -0.51 8.98
N ARG A 99 8.79 -0.68 10.11
CA ARG A 99 9.33 -0.25 11.42
C ARG A 99 10.56 -1.04 11.83
N LYS A 100 10.63 -2.33 11.50
CA LYS A 100 11.78 -3.19 11.80
C LYS A 100 12.96 -3.00 10.86
N GLU A 101 12.70 -2.71 9.59
CA GLU A 101 13.72 -2.64 8.54
C GLU A 101 14.55 -1.36 8.58
N SER A 102 15.79 -1.40 8.08
CA SER A 102 16.58 -0.17 7.91
C SER A 102 16.06 0.67 6.75
N VAL A 103 16.31 1.99 6.74
CA VAL A 103 15.92 2.85 5.62
C VAL A 103 16.59 2.41 4.31
N GLY A 104 17.82 1.92 4.36
CA GLY A 104 18.49 1.34 3.18
C GLY A 104 17.81 0.07 2.65
N CYS A 105 17.25 -0.76 3.52
CA CYS A 105 16.46 -1.94 3.11
C CYS A 105 15.14 -1.52 2.47
N ILE A 106 14.46 -0.53 3.06
CA ILE A 106 13.26 0.08 2.46
C ILE A 106 13.58 0.61 1.07
N CYS A 107 14.66 1.38 0.90
CA CYS A 107 15.08 1.91 -0.41
C CYS A 107 15.27 0.79 -1.45
N ARG A 108 15.97 -0.30 -1.08
CA ARG A 108 16.22 -1.42 -1.99
C ARG A 108 14.95 -2.14 -2.40
N ALA A 109 14.04 -2.35 -1.44
CA ALA A 109 12.77 -2.99 -1.70
C ALA A 109 11.91 -2.20 -2.69
N VAL A 110 11.73 -0.91 -2.45
CA VAL A 110 10.84 -0.08 -3.28
C VAL A 110 11.35 0.17 -4.70
N THR A 111 12.63 -0.09 -4.97
CA THR A 111 13.21 -0.05 -6.32
C THR A 111 13.33 -1.41 -6.99
N THR A 112 13.03 -2.49 -6.27
CA THR A 112 13.03 -3.84 -6.84
C THR A 112 11.87 -3.98 -7.82
N LYS A 113 12.10 -4.70 -8.93
CA LYS A 113 11.03 -5.07 -9.86
C LYS A 113 10.28 -6.28 -9.31
N TYR A 114 9.00 -6.10 -9.02
CA TYR A 114 8.10 -7.18 -8.63
C TYR A 114 7.31 -7.66 -9.87
N PRO A 115 7.18 -8.97 -10.09
CA PRO A 115 6.58 -9.52 -11.32
C PRO A 115 5.12 -9.11 -11.54
N HIS A 116 4.37 -8.84 -10.47
CA HIS A 116 2.93 -8.53 -10.54
C HIS A 116 2.57 -7.14 -9.99
N VAL A 117 3.55 -6.37 -9.52
CA VAL A 117 3.30 -5.08 -8.88
C VAL A 117 4.28 -4.04 -9.42
N LYS A 118 3.75 -3.07 -10.14
CA LYS A 118 4.52 -1.88 -10.51
C LYS A 118 4.49 -0.92 -9.33
N ILE A 119 5.65 -0.56 -8.77
CA ILE A 119 5.73 0.31 -7.59
C ILE A 119 5.80 1.79 -8.00
N ASP A 120 4.95 2.61 -7.39
CA ASP A 120 5.10 4.06 -7.36
C ASP A 120 6.18 4.43 -6.33
N VAL A 121 7.39 4.68 -6.83
CA VAL A 121 8.55 5.05 -6.01
C VAL A 121 8.33 6.35 -5.24
N ASN A 122 7.56 7.31 -5.77
CA ASN A 122 7.30 8.56 -5.04
C ASN A 122 6.41 8.30 -3.83
N ARG A 123 5.40 7.44 -4.01
CA ARG A 123 4.46 7.06 -2.97
C ARG A 123 5.13 6.22 -1.89
N SER A 124 6.01 5.30 -2.29
CA SER A 124 6.70 4.42 -1.35
C SER A 124 7.62 5.16 -0.39
N MET A 125 8.12 6.35 -0.75
CA MET A 125 8.89 7.22 0.17
C MET A 125 8.10 7.71 1.39
N TYR A 126 6.77 7.63 1.36
CA TYR A 126 5.90 8.00 2.48
C TYR A 126 5.63 6.84 3.45
N LEU A 127 6.01 5.60 3.12
CA LEU A 127 5.86 4.45 4.02
C LEU A 127 6.41 4.70 5.42
N PRO A 128 7.63 5.25 5.60
CA PRO A 128 8.15 5.51 6.94
C PRO A 128 7.30 6.52 7.71
N GLN A 129 6.76 7.55 7.05
CA GLN A 129 5.87 8.53 7.67
C GLN A 129 4.55 7.91 8.13
N TRP A 130 3.90 7.11 7.28
CA TRP A 130 2.64 6.43 7.60
C TRP A 130 2.83 5.43 8.74
N CYS A 131 3.92 4.66 8.69
CA CYS A 131 4.25 3.64 9.67
C CYS A 131 4.95 4.17 10.92
N LYS A 132 4.98 5.50 11.12
CA LYS A 132 5.56 6.15 12.31
C LYS A 132 7.04 5.84 12.54
N LYS A 133 7.79 5.56 11.47
CA LYS A 133 9.23 5.30 11.53
C LYS A 133 10.02 6.62 11.47
N PRO A 134 10.89 6.90 12.44
CA PRO A 134 11.79 8.05 12.36
C PRO A 134 12.80 7.83 11.23
N VAL A 135 13.01 8.86 10.42
CA VAL A 135 14.03 8.88 9.36
C VAL A 135 14.83 10.17 9.51
N PRO A 136 16.17 10.14 9.46
CA PRO A 136 16.98 11.34 9.50
C PRO A 136 16.61 12.32 8.38
N LYS A 137 16.58 13.61 8.69
CA LYS A 137 16.34 14.65 7.67
C LYS A 137 17.41 14.57 6.58
N GLY A 138 16.99 14.76 5.32
CA GLY A 138 17.89 14.68 4.17
C GLY A 138 18.19 13.25 3.68
N THR A 139 17.59 12.22 4.29
CA THR A 139 17.73 10.85 3.77
C THR A 139 17.10 10.75 2.38
N LYS A 140 17.87 10.22 1.42
CA LYS A 140 17.43 10.03 0.04
C LYS A 140 17.53 8.56 -0.36
N CYS A 141 16.52 8.08 -1.10
CA CYS A 141 16.59 6.84 -1.85
C CYS A 141 16.61 7.20 -3.34
N HIS A 142 17.66 6.86 -4.08
CA HIS A 142 17.74 7.08 -5.54
C HIS A 142 17.36 8.51 -5.97
N GLY A 143 17.89 9.51 -5.26
CA GLY A 143 17.63 10.93 -5.52
C GLY A 143 16.29 11.47 -5.01
N LYS A 144 15.39 10.63 -4.49
CA LYS A 144 14.11 11.03 -3.90
C LYS A 144 14.21 11.13 -2.38
N ASN A 145 13.57 12.15 -1.80
CA ASN A 145 13.53 12.34 -0.35
C ASN A 145 12.64 11.29 0.31
N VAL A 146 13.13 10.71 1.40
CA VAL A 146 12.36 9.80 2.26
C VAL A 146 11.67 10.61 3.34
N TYR A 147 10.35 10.43 3.49
CA TYR A 147 9.57 11.14 4.49
C TYR A 147 9.48 10.30 5.76
N GLY A 148 10.21 10.71 6.79
CA GLY A 148 10.15 10.12 8.12
C GLY A 148 8.99 10.64 8.95
N TYR A 149 8.60 9.88 9.95
CA TYR A 149 7.73 10.38 10.99
C TYR A 149 8.49 11.36 11.89
N VAL A 150 7.94 12.56 12.00
CA VAL A 150 8.35 13.55 12.99
C VAL A 150 7.29 13.53 14.10
N PRO A 151 7.62 13.12 15.33
CA PRO A 151 6.67 13.23 16.43
C PRO A 151 6.25 14.69 16.56
N LYS A 152 4.93 14.93 16.65
CA LYS A 152 4.44 16.25 17.03
C LYS A 152 5.03 16.54 18.40
N LYS A 153 5.94 17.51 18.51
CA LYS A 153 6.25 18.11 19.81
C LYS A 153 4.90 18.55 20.36
N HIS A 154 4.54 18.10 21.56
CA HIS A 154 3.50 18.74 22.33
C HIS A 154 3.92 20.21 22.43
N ARG A 155 3.32 21.07 21.60
CA ARG A 155 3.39 22.50 21.79
C ARG A 155 2.57 22.73 23.05
N GLY A 156 3.25 22.94 24.17
CA GLY A 156 2.64 23.69 25.25
C GLY A 156 2.02 24.96 24.65
N HIS A 157 0.84 25.32 25.14
CA HIS A 157 0.19 26.57 24.82
C HIS A 157 1.19 27.72 24.95
N GLY A 158 1.56 28.31 23.82
CA GLY A 158 2.30 29.56 23.75
C GLY A 158 1.69 30.35 22.60
N GLY A 159 0.63 31.08 22.91
CA GLY A 159 0.09 32.10 22.03
C GLY A 159 1.04 33.29 21.97
N GLY A 160 0.86 34.14 20.96
CA GLY A 160 1.47 35.46 20.91
C GLY A 160 2.30 35.70 19.66
N HIS A 161 1.74 36.53 18.79
CA HIS A 161 2.43 37.34 17.82
C HIS A 161 3.65 38.04 18.42
N HIS A 162 4.69 38.29 17.62
CA HIS A 162 5.29 39.60 17.35
C HIS A 162 6.26 39.46 16.18
#